data_AF-A0A368KZ61-F1
#
_entry.id   AF-A0A368KZ61-F1
#
_cell.length_a   1.000
_cell.length_b   1.000
_cell.length_c   1.000
_cell.angle_alpha   90.00
_cell.angle_beta   90.00
_cell.angle_gamma   90.00
#
_symmetry.space_group_name_H-M   'P 1'
#
loop_
_entity.id
_entity.type
_entity.pdbx_description
1 polymer ?
#
loop_
_entity_poly.entity_id
_entity_poly.type
_entity_poly.pdbx_seq_one_letter_code
_entity_poly.pdbx_strand_id
1 'polypeptide(L)'
;MQTRTWVVYAIAALSWLSLALPAAEAGFNDDVAKVLSPILEDAVRRCVPTTFQDESDWNRTHEFTKRLKVRGKWNNLKLERVREAQKHGDWVRYMGHIENPQQDVQIWVENLNVSPTQSTCQIYARVKFQGEAEYQQWVRNVRLLGVSVVVEATAKIRLDVQLDTKFNAAGLVSSAEFTPQVVSGAIDLEHFYVHRIGKAHGEVAEQIGEQLEGTLAKKLASKQDKLVRAANKAIGKELEDGTLKLDLVSFLRQQIKK
;
A
#
# COMPACT_ATOMS: atom_id res chain seq x y z
N MET A 1 56.29 -64.10 19.24
CA MET A 1 55.49 -64.51 18.06
C MET A 1 54.05 -64.67 18.49
N GLN A 2 53.11 -63.95 17.85
CA GLN A 2 51.62 -64.02 17.87
C GLN A 2 50.92 -64.17 19.24
N THR A 3 49.95 -63.32 19.63
CA THR A 3 48.60 -63.26 19.04
C THR A 3 47.89 -61.92 19.25
N ARG A 4 46.94 -61.63 18.34
CA ARG A 4 46.03 -60.46 18.27
C ARG A 4 44.95 -60.49 19.36
N THR A 5 44.59 -59.34 19.92
CA THR A 5 43.19 -59.04 20.28
C THR A 5 42.90 -57.54 20.27
N TRP A 6 41.75 -57.21 19.73
CA TRP A 6 41.19 -55.87 19.53
C TRP A 6 40.70 -55.24 20.84
N VAL A 7 40.92 -53.93 21.02
CA VAL A 7 40.03 -53.08 21.83
C VAL A 7 39.87 -51.73 21.12
N VAL A 8 38.82 -51.64 20.32
CA VAL A 8 38.14 -50.39 19.97
C VAL A 8 37.09 -50.20 21.05
N TYR A 9 37.14 -49.15 21.88
CA TYR A 9 35.97 -48.56 22.56
C TYR A 9 36.39 -47.28 23.31
N ALA A 10 35.74 -46.15 22.97
CA ALA A 10 35.37 -45.01 23.83
C ALA A 10 35.42 -43.65 23.10
N ILE A 11 34.70 -43.52 21.97
CA ILE A 11 34.14 -42.22 21.54
C ILE A 11 32.70 -42.49 21.09
N ALA A 12 31.80 -42.66 22.05
CA ALA A 12 30.37 -42.75 21.80
C ALA A 12 29.63 -42.33 23.07
N ALA A 13 29.49 -41.02 23.29
CA ALA A 13 28.43 -40.40 24.09
C ALA A 13 28.70 -38.89 24.26
N LEU A 14 28.52 -38.07 23.22
CA LEU A 14 28.28 -36.61 23.36
C LEU A 14 27.98 -35.93 22.01
N SER A 15 27.08 -36.50 21.21
CA SER A 15 26.71 -35.90 19.92
C SER A 15 25.26 -36.20 19.52
N TRP A 16 24.34 -36.27 20.49
CA TRP A 16 22.92 -36.56 20.24
C TRP A 16 21.97 -35.65 21.04
N LEU A 17 22.26 -34.34 21.14
CA LEU A 17 21.32 -33.39 21.75
C LEU A 17 21.40 -31.98 21.15
N SER A 18 21.24 -31.84 19.84
CA SER A 18 21.04 -30.53 19.21
C SER A 18 20.16 -30.54 17.95
N LEU A 19 19.37 -31.60 17.71
CA LEU A 19 18.66 -31.79 16.44
C LEU A 19 17.14 -32.00 16.57
N ALA A 20 16.51 -31.41 17.59
CA ALA A 20 15.06 -31.55 17.80
C ALA A 20 14.35 -30.22 18.17
N LEU A 21 14.83 -29.07 17.66
CA LEU A 21 14.18 -27.76 17.87
C LEU A 21 13.42 -27.14 16.67
N PRO A 22 13.62 -27.50 15.38
CA PRO A 22 12.92 -26.77 14.30
C PRO A 22 11.43 -27.16 14.13
N ALA A 23 11.01 -28.34 14.60
CA ALA A 23 9.65 -28.84 14.37
C ALA A 23 8.60 -28.23 15.31
N ALA A 24 8.97 -27.89 16.54
CA ALA A 24 8.06 -27.26 17.50
C ALA A 24 7.83 -25.77 17.20
N GLU A 25 8.85 -25.07 16.70
CA GLU A 25 8.73 -23.68 16.21
C GLU A 25 7.88 -23.59 14.94
N ALA A 26 7.99 -24.55 14.02
CA ALA A 26 7.18 -24.60 12.79
C ALA A 26 5.67 -24.76 13.09
N GLY A 27 5.30 -25.64 14.04
CA GLY A 27 3.89 -25.83 14.41
C GLY A 27 3.28 -24.62 15.13
N PHE A 28 4.03 -23.97 16.01
CA PHE A 28 3.60 -22.75 16.69
C PHE A 28 3.46 -21.56 15.71
N ASN A 29 4.39 -21.43 14.76
CA ASN A 29 4.33 -20.41 13.71
C ASN A 29 3.10 -20.57 12.81
N ASP A 30 2.75 -21.79 12.41
CA ASP A 30 1.59 -22.06 11.56
C ASP A 30 0.26 -21.72 12.26
N ASP A 31 0.14 -22.01 13.55
CA ASP A 31 -1.08 -21.71 14.29
C ASP A 31 -1.22 -20.22 14.58
N VAL A 32 -0.12 -19.53 14.94
CA VAL A 32 -0.12 -18.06 15.07
C VAL A 32 -0.38 -17.39 13.72
N ALA A 33 0.13 -17.92 12.61
CA ALA A 33 -0.18 -17.43 11.26
C ALA A 33 -1.67 -17.54 10.94
N LYS A 34 -2.29 -18.68 11.21
CA LYS A 34 -3.73 -18.87 11.01
C LYS A 34 -4.57 -17.91 11.85
N VAL A 35 -4.09 -17.53 13.04
CA VAL A 35 -4.79 -16.57 13.90
C VAL A 35 -4.63 -15.12 13.42
N LEU A 36 -3.40 -14.72 13.06
CA LEU A 36 -3.10 -13.32 12.72
C LEU A 36 -3.51 -12.95 11.29
N SER A 37 -3.44 -13.89 10.35
CA SER A 37 -3.78 -13.64 8.93
C SER A 37 -5.17 -13.01 8.72
N PRO A 38 -6.28 -13.57 9.22
CA PRO A 38 -7.61 -13.00 9.00
C PRO A 38 -7.77 -11.61 9.63
N ILE A 39 -7.05 -11.32 10.72
CA ILE A 39 -7.13 -10.02 11.40
C ILE A 39 -6.34 -8.96 10.62
N LEU A 40 -5.14 -9.31 10.16
CA LEU A 40 -4.33 -8.45 9.29
C LEU A 40 -5.04 -8.22 7.95
N GLU A 41 -5.69 -9.25 7.40
CA GLU A 41 -6.52 -9.13 6.19
C GLU A 41 -7.70 -8.17 6.39
N ASP A 42 -8.44 -8.27 7.50
CA ASP A 42 -9.55 -7.36 7.80
C ASP A 42 -9.07 -5.91 8.02
N ALA A 43 -7.98 -5.73 8.77
CA ALA A 43 -7.38 -4.41 8.98
C ALA A 43 -6.94 -3.76 7.66
N VAL A 44 -6.26 -4.52 6.79
CA VAL A 44 -5.84 -4.03 5.47
C VAL A 44 -7.05 -3.75 4.57
N ARG A 45 -8.07 -4.62 4.59
CA ARG A 45 -9.30 -4.43 3.81
C ARG A 45 -10.02 -3.13 4.16
N ARG A 46 -10.09 -2.76 5.44
CA ARG A 46 -10.68 -1.49 5.89
C ARG A 46 -9.86 -0.27 5.46
N CYS A 47 -8.55 -0.44 5.28
CA CYS A 47 -7.64 0.63 4.89
C CYS A 47 -7.60 0.88 3.38
N VAL A 48 -7.98 -0.07 2.53
CA VAL A 48 -8.01 0.11 1.07
C VAL A 48 -9.26 0.89 0.67
N PRO A 49 -9.14 2.15 0.20
CA PRO A 49 -10.30 2.94 -0.16
C PRO A 49 -10.96 2.37 -1.42
N THR A 50 -12.28 2.15 -1.36
CA THR A 50 -13.09 1.67 -2.50
C THR A 50 -13.10 2.65 -3.68
N THR A 51 -12.92 3.94 -3.39
CA THR A 51 -12.90 5.01 -4.38
C THR A 51 -11.74 5.94 -4.09
N PHE A 52 -11.00 6.31 -5.13
CA PHE A 52 -9.94 7.30 -5.10
C PHE A 52 -10.29 8.42 -6.09
N GLN A 53 -10.18 9.68 -5.67
CA GLN A 53 -10.36 10.83 -6.54
C GLN A 53 -9.29 11.87 -6.21
N ASP A 54 -8.54 12.28 -7.22
CA ASP A 54 -7.56 13.35 -7.12
C ASP A 54 -7.86 14.42 -8.17
N GLU A 55 -8.28 15.58 -7.69
CA GLU A 55 -8.58 16.78 -8.48
C GLU A 55 -7.66 17.94 -8.11
N SER A 56 -6.51 17.68 -7.48
CA SER A 56 -5.61 18.72 -6.95
C SER A 56 -5.08 19.67 -8.04
N ASP A 57 -5.01 19.20 -9.28
CA ASP A 57 -4.60 19.99 -10.45
C ASP A 57 -5.80 20.54 -11.25
N TRP A 58 -7.04 20.26 -10.83
CA TRP A 58 -8.26 20.64 -11.54
C TRP A 58 -8.68 22.08 -11.23
N ASN A 59 -9.33 22.74 -12.19
CA ASN A 59 -9.85 24.11 -12.04
C ASN A 59 -8.82 25.20 -11.68
N ARG A 60 -7.53 24.98 -11.97
CA ARG A 60 -6.48 25.97 -11.72
C ARG A 60 -6.68 27.24 -12.52
N THR A 61 -6.60 28.38 -11.84
CA THR A 61 -6.66 29.71 -12.46
C THR A 61 -5.37 30.47 -12.20
N HIS A 62 -5.01 31.32 -13.15
CA HIS A 62 -3.87 32.21 -13.05
C HIS A 62 -4.31 33.65 -13.30
N GLU A 63 -3.77 34.60 -12.54
CA GLU A 63 -4.06 36.02 -12.74
C GLU A 63 -3.36 36.53 -14.00
N PHE A 64 -4.13 37.12 -14.92
CA PHE A 64 -3.59 37.83 -16.06
C PHE A 64 -3.99 39.30 -16.00
N THR A 65 -3.14 40.17 -16.51
CA THR A 65 -3.50 41.59 -16.67
C THR A 65 -4.45 41.70 -17.86
N LYS A 66 -5.72 42.01 -17.58
CA LYS A 66 -6.77 42.16 -18.61
C LYS A 66 -6.63 43.50 -19.33
N ARG A 67 -6.39 44.56 -18.56
CA ARG A 67 -6.27 45.93 -19.08
C ARG A 67 -5.47 46.83 -18.14
N LEU A 68 -4.91 47.89 -18.72
CA LEU A 68 -4.36 49.00 -17.98
C LEU A 68 -5.43 50.08 -17.87
N LYS A 69 -5.75 50.49 -16.65
CA LYS A 69 -6.68 51.58 -16.36
C LYS A 69 -5.86 52.82 -16.05
N VAL A 70 -6.00 53.85 -16.86
CA VAL A 70 -5.41 55.16 -16.57
C VAL A 70 -6.37 55.91 -15.66
N ARG A 71 -5.88 56.37 -14.51
CA ARG A 71 -6.60 57.22 -13.56
C ARG A 71 -5.76 58.44 -13.22
N GLY A 72 -6.37 59.62 -13.19
CA GLY A 72 -5.67 60.84 -12.80
C GLY A 72 -6.17 62.07 -13.55
N LYS A 73 -5.74 63.25 -13.09
CA LYS A 73 -5.86 64.51 -13.83
C LYS A 73 -4.61 64.69 -14.69
N TRP A 74 -4.64 65.62 -15.65
CA TRP A 74 -3.57 65.85 -16.64
C TRP A 74 -2.14 65.89 -16.04
N ASN A 75 -2.00 66.36 -14.80
CA ASN A 75 -0.71 66.56 -14.13
C ASN A 75 -0.29 65.37 -13.22
N ASN A 76 -1.10 64.31 -13.10
CA ASN A 76 -0.78 63.15 -12.26
C ASN A 76 -1.51 61.88 -12.75
N LEU A 77 -1.06 61.32 -13.88
CA LEU A 77 -1.59 60.09 -14.46
C LEU A 77 -0.99 58.87 -13.76
N LYS A 78 -1.84 57.97 -13.26
CA LYS A 78 -1.47 56.68 -12.69
C LYS A 78 -1.99 55.55 -13.58
N LEU A 79 -1.14 54.57 -13.85
CA LEU A 79 -1.48 53.34 -14.55
C LEU A 79 -1.77 52.24 -13.52
N GLU A 80 -3.04 51.83 -13.44
CA GLU A 80 -3.50 50.75 -12.58
C GLU A 80 -3.70 49.48 -13.42
N ARG A 81 -3.06 48.37 -13.03
CA ARG A 81 -3.27 47.09 -13.71
C ARG A 81 -4.53 46.44 -13.17
N VAL A 82 -5.51 46.19 -14.04
CA VAL A 82 -6.68 45.39 -13.68
C VAL A 82 -6.37 43.94 -14.02
N ARG A 83 -6.29 43.10 -13.00
CA ARG A 83 -6.07 41.65 -13.12
C ARG A 83 -7.39 40.90 -13.12
N GLU A 84 -7.41 39.77 -13.81
CA GLU A 84 -8.54 38.85 -13.87
C GLU A 84 -8.00 37.42 -13.78
N ALA A 85 -8.61 36.59 -12.93
CA ALA A 85 -8.30 35.17 -12.85
C ALA A 85 -8.89 34.45 -14.06
N GLN A 86 -8.05 33.71 -14.78
CA GLN A 86 -8.46 32.97 -15.97
C GLN A 86 -7.95 31.53 -15.88
N LYS A 87 -8.72 30.57 -16.40
CA LYS A 87 -8.34 29.16 -16.51
C LYS A 87 -7.06 29.04 -17.33
N HIS A 88 -6.04 28.41 -16.75
CA HIS A 88 -4.73 28.30 -17.38
C HIS A 88 -3.95 27.11 -16.84
N GLY A 89 -3.07 26.59 -17.69
CA GLY A 89 -2.16 25.49 -17.39
C GLY A 89 -2.75 24.12 -17.73
N ASP A 90 -2.03 23.11 -17.27
CA ASP A 90 -2.40 21.71 -17.44
C ASP A 90 -3.23 21.27 -16.24
N TRP A 91 -4.41 20.74 -16.52
CA TRP A 91 -5.34 20.24 -15.54
C TRP A 91 -5.41 18.74 -15.66
N VAL A 92 -5.21 18.06 -14.54
CA VAL A 92 -5.28 16.60 -14.49
C VAL A 92 -6.23 16.19 -13.39
N ARG A 93 -7.10 15.23 -13.71
CA ARG A 93 -8.00 14.59 -12.75
C ARG A 93 -7.82 13.09 -12.87
N TYR A 94 -7.72 12.43 -11.72
CA TYR A 94 -7.69 10.98 -11.61
C TYR A 94 -8.89 10.51 -10.81
N MET A 95 -9.53 9.45 -11.27
CA MET A 95 -10.55 8.73 -10.55
C MET A 95 -10.21 7.25 -10.59
N GLY A 96 -10.36 6.57 -9.46
CA GLY A 96 -10.21 5.14 -9.35
C GLY A 96 -11.39 4.60 -8.57
N HIS A 97 -11.92 3.47 -8.99
CA HIS A 97 -12.93 2.76 -8.22
C HIS A 97 -12.70 1.25 -8.30
N ILE A 98 -13.04 0.58 -7.22
CA ILE A 98 -13.03 -0.87 -7.11
C ILE A 98 -14.49 -1.31 -7.25
N GLU A 99 -14.82 -2.08 -8.30
CA GLU A 99 -16.20 -2.49 -8.59
C GLU A 99 -16.76 -3.37 -7.47
N ASN A 100 -16.03 -4.43 -7.11
CA ASN A 100 -16.42 -5.37 -6.07
C ASN A 100 -15.29 -5.60 -5.06
N PRO A 101 -15.23 -4.80 -3.97
CA PRO A 101 -14.18 -4.91 -2.96
C PRO A 101 -14.06 -6.29 -2.28
N GLN A 102 -15.09 -7.13 -2.35
CA GLN A 102 -15.03 -8.47 -1.77
C GLN A 102 -14.28 -9.46 -2.67
N GLN A 103 -14.36 -9.30 -3.99
CA GLN A 103 -13.74 -10.21 -4.97
C GLN A 103 -12.44 -9.64 -5.56
N ASP A 104 -12.42 -8.33 -5.77
CA ASP A 104 -11.34 -7.59 -6.43
C ASP A 104 -10.18 -7.25 -5.48
N VAL A 105 -10.39 -7.38 -4.17
CA VAL A 105 -9.34 -7.22 -3.15
C VAL A 105 -9.10 -8.57 -2.49
N GLN A 106 -8.00 -9.19 -2.90
CA GLN A 106 -7.49 -10.42 -2.31
C GLN A 106 -6.30 -10.07 -1.44
N ILE A 107 -6.35 -10.42 -0.16
CA ILE A 107 -5.26 -10.18 0.77
C ILE A 107 -4.87 -11.54 1.32
N TRP A 108 -3.58 -11.80 1.44
CA TRP A 108 -3.07 -13.00 2.07
C TRP A 108 -1.74 -12.69 2.75
N VAL A 109 -1.40 -13.50 3.75
CA VAL A 109 -0.16 -13.36 4.52
C VAL A 109 0.76 -14.54 4.21
N GLU A 110 2.02 -14.25 3.98
CA GLU A 110 3.08 -15.24 3.78
C GLU A 110 4.26 -14.97 4.72
N ASN A 111 5.13 -15.96 4.85
CA ASN A 111 6.43 -15.83 5.54
C ASN A 111 6.30 -15.24 6.96
N LEU A 112 5.32 -15.72 7.73
CA LEU A 112 5.26 -15.40 9.16
C LEU A 112 6.40 -16.11 9.87
N ASN A 113 7.29 -15.32 10.46
CA ASN A 113 8.32 -15.78 11.37
C ASN A 113 8.03 -15.17 12.74
N VAL A 114 7.59 -15.99 13.69
CA VAL A 114 7.33 -15.57 15.07
C VAL A 114 8.58 -15.81 15.89
N SER A 115 9.06 -14.76 16.54
CA SER A 115 10.14 -14.83 17.53
C SER A 115 9.69 -14.16 18.84
N PRO A 116 10.28 -14.53 19.99
CA PRO A 116 9.86 -14.04 21.30
C PRO A 116 9.89 -12.52 21.46
N THR A 117 10.70 -11.82 20.67
CA THR A 117 10.89 -10.36 20.77
C THR A 117 10.39 -9.59 19.56
N GLN A 118 10.45 -10.19 18.37
CA GLN A 118 10.19 -9.52 17.11
C GLN A 118 9.70 -10.55 16.10
N SER A 119 8.49 -10.37 15.60
CA SER A 119 7.95 -11.24 14.55
C SER A 119 7.92 -10.49 13.23
N THR A 120 8.07 -11.19 12.11
CA THR A 120 8.00 -10.58 10.77
C THR A 120 6.99 -11.33 9.93
N CYS A 121 6.21 -10.62 9.13
CA CYS A 121 5.33 -11.22 8.13
C CYS A 121 5.33 -10.41 6.84
N GLN A 122 4.92 -11.06 5.75
CA GLN A 122 4.69 -10.39 4.47
C GLN A 122 3.20 -10.42 4.19
N ILE A 123 2.63 -9.24 3.94
CA ILE A 123 1.23 -9.10 3.54
C ILE A 123 1.22 -8.79 2.05
N TYR A 124 0.52 -9.62 1.29
CA TYR A 124 0.24 -9.38 -0.11
C TYR A 124 -1.20 -8.93 -0.27
N ALA A 125 -1.42 -7.93 -1.12
CA ALA A 125 -2.75 -7.52 -1.53
C ALA A 125 -2.78 -7.40 -3.06
N ARG A 126 -3.68 -8.13 -3.71
CA ARG A 126 -4.02 -7.96 -5.11
C ARG A 126 -5.30 -7.14 -5.19
N VAL A 127 -5.23 -6.00 -5.87
CA VAL A 127 -6.34 -5.06 -6.02
C VAL A 127 -6.62 -4.87 -7.50
N LYS A 128 -7.77 -5.33 -7.95
CA LYS A 128 -8.33 -5.01 -9.26
C LYS A 128 -9.12 -3.71 -9.16
N PHE A 129 -8.88 -2.77 -10.07
CA PHE A 129 -9.54 -1.48 -10.09
C PHE A 129 -9.72 -0.95 -11.51
N GLN A 130 -10.72 -0.09 -11.67
CA GLN A 130 -10.91 0.72 -12.86
C GLN A 130 -10.48 2.15 -12.57
N GLY A 131 -9.75 2.74 -13.52
CA GLY A 131 -9.23 4.08 -13.44
C GLY A 131 -9.73 4.93 -14.61
N GLU A 132 -10.00 6.19 -14.32
CA GLU A 132 -10.21 7.22 -15.33
C GLU A 132 -9.21 8.34 -15.08
N ALA A 133 -8.54 8.79 -16.13
CA ALA A 133 -7.68 9.96 -16.08
C ALA A 133 -8.13 10.97 -17.14
N GLU A 134 -8.34 12.21 -16.74
CA GLU A 134 -8.63 13.30 -17.65
C GLU A 134 -7.52 14.32 -17.62
N TYR A 135 -7.01 14.66 -18.80
CA TYR A 135 -6.03 15.71 -19.04
C TYR A 135 -6.65 16.81 -19.88
N GLN A 136 -6.57 18.06 -19.43
CA GLN A 136 -6.96 19.23 -20.20
C GLN A 136 -5.86 20.27 -20.19
N GLN A 137 -5.64 20.92 -21.34
CA GLN A 137 -4.73 22.06 -21.44
C GLN A 137 -5.52 23.34 -21.67
N TRP A 138 -5.33 24.32 -20.79
CA TRP A 138 -6.01 25.61 -20.83
C TRP A 138 -5.04 26.76 -21.05
N VAL A 139 -5.41 27.69 -21.94
CA VAL A 139 -4.71 28.96 -22.14
C VAL A 139 -5.73 30.09 -22.10
N ARG A 140 -5.74 30.86 -21.01
CA ARG A 140 -6.56 32.08 -20.86
C ARG A 140 -8.04 31.84 -21.17
N ASN A 141 -8.67 30.90 -20.45
CA ASN A 141 -10.06 30.46 -20.65
C ASN A 141 -10.35 29.72 -21.98
N VAL A 142 -9.33 29.44 -22.82
CA VAL A 142 -9.48 28.61 -24.01
C VAL A 142 -8.92 27.22 -23.73
N ARG A 143 -9.73 26.17 -23.94
CA ARG A 143 -9.27 24.78 -23.85
C ARG A 143 -8.62 24.36 -25.17
N LEU A 144 -7.30 24.14 -25.15
CA LEU A 144 -6.53 23.74 -26.33
C LEU A 144 -6.62 22.24 -26.60
N LEU A 145 -6.54 21.43 -25.54
CA LEU A 145 -6.55 19.97 -25.62
C LEU A 145 -7.40 19.38 -24.49
N GLY A 146 -8.02 18.25 -24.78
CA GLY A 146 -8.71 17.41 -23.80
C GLY A 146 -8.56 15.95 -24.19
N VAL A 147 -7.96 15.15 -23.30
CA VAL A 147 -7.81 13.70 -23.47
C VAL A 147 -8.37 13.03 -22.22
N SER A 148 -9.16 11.98 -22.42
CA SER A 148 -9.61 11.10 -21.34
C SER A 148 -9.08 9.71 -21.58
N VAL A 149 -8.64 9.04 -20.52
CA VAL A 149 -8.15 7.67 -20.55
C VAL A 149 -8.98 6.86 -19.59
N VAL A 150 -9.49 5.72 -20.04
CA VAL A 150 -10.17 4.74 -19.19
C VAL A 150 -9.30 3.49 -19.16
N VAL A 151 -8.98 3.02 -17.97
CA VAL A 151 -8.09 1.89 -17.74
C VAL A 151 -8.71 0.87 -16.79
N GLU A 152 -8.35 -0.38 -16.98
CA GLU A 152 -8.57 -1.45 -16.02
C GLU A 152 -7.21 -1.99 -15.63
N ALA A 153 -6.96 -2.12 -14.32
CA ALA A 153 -5.66 -2.51 -13.83
C ALA A 153 -5.76 -3.41 -12.60
N THR A 154 -4.76 -4.27 -12.47
CA THR A 154 -4.55 -5.12 -11.30
C THR A 154 -3.20 -4.77 -10.69
N ALA A 155 -3.21 -4.21 -9.49
CA ALA A 155 -2.02 -3.94 -8.72
C ALA A 155 -1.77 -5.05 -7.70
N LYS A 156 -0.53 -5.53 -7.62
CA LYS A 156 -0.04 -6.38 -6.54
C LYS A 156 0.79 -5.52 -5.60
N ILE A 157 0.36 -5.46 -4.35
CA ILE A 157 1.01 -4.74 -3.27
C ILE A 157 1.64 -5.78 -2.36
N ARG A 158 2.90 -5.57 -1.99
CA ARG A 158 3.57 -6.35 -0.95
C ARG A 158 3.97 -5.40 0.17
N LEU A 159 3.67 -5.75 1.41
CA LEU A 159 4.10 -5.04 2.60
C LEU A 159 4.90 -6.00 3.47
N ASP A 160 6.13 -5.63 3.81
CA ASP A 160 6.91 -6.35 4.80
C ASP A 160 6.64 -5.70 6.16
N VAL A 161 6.03 -6.45 7.07
CA VAL A 161 5.56 -5.98 8.37
C VAL A 161 6.38 -6.64 9.47
N GLN A 162 6.80 -5.81 10.41
CA GLN A 162 7.40 -6.21 11.66
C GLN A 162 6.39 -6.03 12.79
N LEU A 163 6.31 -6.99 13.69
CA LEU A 163 5.44 -7.00 14.85
C LEU A 163 6.33 -7.03 16.09
N ASP A 164 6.34 -5.93 16.84
CA ASP A 164 7.00 -5.91 18.14
C ASP A 164 6.01 -6.44 19.19
N THR A 165 6.45 -7.42 19.98
CA THR A 165 5.62 -8.05 21.00
C THR A 165 6.08 -7.62 22.39
N LYS A 166 5.17 -7.00 23.15
CA LYS A 166 5.39 -6.70 24.57
C LYS A 166 4.50 -7.59 25.41
N PHE A 167 5.11 -8.49 26.17
CA PHE A 167 4.41 -9.31 27.15
C PHE A 167 4.30 -8.54 28.47
N ASN A 168 3.09 -8.20 28.88
CA ASN A 168 2.84 -7.69 30.23
C ASN A 168 2.39 -8.85 31.13
N ALA A 169 3.31 -9.39 31.92
CA ALA A 169 3.04 -10.43 32.90
C ALA A 169 2.54 -9.85 34.25
N ALA A 170 1.60 -8.90 34.20
CA ALA A 170 1.00 -8.30 35.39
C ALA A 170 -0.31 -9.04 35.77
N GLY A 171 -0.17 -10.17 36.46
CA GLY A 171 -1.31 -10.95 37.01
C GLY A 171 -1.79 -12.13 36.15
N LEU A 172 -2.92 -12.74 36.55
CA LEU A 172 -3.54 -13.95 35.96
C LEU A 172 -4.00 -13.81 34.49
N VAL A 173 -3.84 -12.64 33.87
CA VAL A 173 -4.20 -12.37 32.48
C VAL A 173 -2.95 -11.87 31.77
N SER A 174 -2.21 -12.79 31.17
CA SER A 174 -1.11 -12.46 30.27
C SER A 174 -1.67 -11.78 29.03
N SER A 175 -1.53 -10.46 28.93
CA SER A 175 -1.80 -9.71 27.69
C SER A 175 -0.50 -9.53 26.91
N ALA A 176 -0.55 -9.85 25.61
CA ALA A 176 0.52 -9.49 24.68
C ALA A 176 0.03 -8.31 23.85
N GLU A 177 0.79 -7.24 23.86
CA GLU A 177 0.56 -6.09 22.99
C GLU A 177 1.43 -6.25 21.74
N PHE A 178 0.79 -6.24 20.57
CA PHE A 178 1.48 -6.29 19.29
C PHE A 178 1.45 -4.91 18.65
N THR A 179 2.61 -4.39 18.30
CA THR A 179 2.72 -3.14 17.55
C THR A 179 3.19 -3.46 16.13
N PRO A 180 2.28 -3.54 15.14
CA PRO A 180 2.64 -3.71 13.74
C PRO A 180 3.29 -2.44 13.19
N GLN A 181 4.40 -2.62 12.48
CA GLN A 181 5.10 -1.57 11.75
C GLN A 181 5.51 -2.10 10.37
N VAL A 182 5.11 -1.38 9.31
CA VAL A 182 5.54 -1.66 7.94
C VAL A 182 6.97 -1.15 7.75
N VAL A 183 7.87 -2.06 7.40
CA VAL A 183 9.30 -1.79 7.16
C VAL A 183 9.55 -1.44 5.70
N SER A 184 8.95 -2.21 4.79
CA SER A 184 9.05 -1.98 3.35
C SER A 184 7.74 -2.27 2.64
N GLY A 185 7.58 -1.67 1.45
CA GLY A 185 6.41 -1.84 0.63
C GLY A 185 6.79 -1.82 -0.85
N ALA A 186 6.24 -2.74 -1.63
CA ALA A 186 6.37 -2.78 -3.08
C ALA A 186 4.98 -2.72 -3.72
N ILE A 187 4.90 -2.08 -4.87
CA ILE A 187 3.70 -2.06 -5.73
C ILE A 187 4.16 -2.44 -7.12
N ASP A 188 3.58 -3.52 -7.61
CA ASP A 188 3.76 -4.02 -8.96
C ASP A 188 2.42 -3.96 -9.69
N LEU A 189 2.47 -3.69 -10.98
CA LEU A 189 1.31 -3.68 -11.85
C LEU A 189 1.32 -5.03 -12.59
N GLU A 190 0.37 -5.91 -12.29
CA GLU A 190 0.29 -7.22 -12.94
C GLU A 190 -0.41 -7.13 -14.30
N HIS A 191 -1.47 -6.32 -14.34
CA HIS A 191 -2.26 -6.10 -15.54
C HIS A 191 -2.60 -4.62 -15.67
N PHE A 192 -2.48 -4.10 -16.89
CA PHE A 192 -2.86 -2.74 -17.23
C PHE A 192 -3.41 -2.73 -18.65
N TYR A 193 -4.71 -2.45 -18.77
CA TYR A 193 -5.39 -2.40 -20.04
C TYR A 193 -6.03 -1.03 -20.24
N VAL A 194 -5.78 -0.42 -21.40
CA VAL A 194 -6.37 0.87 -21.76
C VAL A 194 -7.56 0.62 -22.68
N HIS A 195 -8.76 0.87 -22.16
CA HIS A 195 -10.00 0.70 -22.91
C HIS A 195 -10.23 1.81 -23.93
N ARG A 196 -9.88 3.06 -23.56
CA ARG A 196 -10.14 4.24 -24.39
C ARG A 196 -9.11 5.34 -24.16
N ILE A 197 -8.72 6.03 -25.24
CA ILE A 197 -8.00 7.31 -25.19
C ILE A 197 -8.73 8.33 -26.05
N GLY A 198 -9.44 9.27 -25.42
CA GLY A 198 -10.25 10.27 -26.11
C GLY A 198 -11.34 9.62 -26.96
N LYS A 199 -11.26 9.77 -28.29
CA LYS A 199 -12.13 9.09 -29.27
C LYS A 199 -11.50 7.83 -29.88
N ALA A 200 -10.22 7.56 -29.61
CA ALA A 200 -9.52 6.40 -30.13
C ALA A 200 -9.83 5.16 -29.26
N HIS A 201 -10.05 4.03 -29.94
CA HIS A 201 -10.36 2.72 -29.37
C HIS A 201 -9.57 1.64 -30.13
N GLY A 202 -9.39 0.46 -29.53
CA GLY A 202 -8.71 -0.67 -30.15
C GLY A 202 -7.19 -0.52 -30.20
N GLU A 203 -6.56 -1.00 -31.28
CA GLU A 203 -5.10 -1.16 -31.45
C GLU A 203 -4.28 0.12 -31.13
N VAL A 204 -4.80 1.30 -31.48
CA VAL A 204 -4.13 2.58 -31.18
C VAL A 204 -4.12 2.89 -29.67
N ALA A 205 -5.18 2.52 -28.96
CA ALA A 205 -5.24 2.69 -27.51
C ALA A 205 -4.30 1.71 -26.79
N GLU A 206 -4.18 0.50 -27.32
CA GLU A 206 -3.30 -0.56 -26.82
C GLU A 206 -1.82 -0.14 -26.90
N GLN A 207 -1.36 0.35 -28.06
CA GLN A 207 0.03 0.78 -28.23
C GLN A 207 0.41 1.95 -27.30
N ILE A 208 -0.50 2.91 -27.09
CA ILE A 208 -0.27 4.00 -26.15
C ILE A 208 -0.33 3.48 -24.70
N GLY A 209 -1.17 2.48 -24.44
CA GLY A 209 -1.27 1.79 -23.16
C GLY A 209 0.05 1.18 -22.72
N GLU A 210 0.77 0.48 -23.60
CA GLU A 210 2.09 -0.12 -23.29
C GLU A 210 3.11 0.94 -22.83
N GLN A 211 3.14 2.10 -23.50
CA GLN A 211 4.04 3.20 -23.11
C GLN A 211 3.65 3.83 -21.77
N LEU A 212 2.35 3.94 -21.51
CA LEU A 212 1.82 4.43 -20.23
C LEU A 212 2.11 3.45 -19.10
N GLU A 213 2.00 2.14 -19.34
CA GLU A 213 2.26 1.09 -18.38
C GLU A 213 3.71 1.18 -17.85
N GLY A 214 4.69 1.22 -18.74
CA GLY A 214 6.10 1.33 -18.34
C GLY A 214 6.41 2.61 -17.56
N THR A 215 5.73 3.72 -17.89
CA THR A 215 5.86 4.99 -17.16
C THR A 215 5.17 4.93 -15.79
N LEU A 216 4.00 4.30 -15.72
CA LEU A 216 3.23 4.14 -14.50
C LEU A 216 3.95 3.20 -13.52
N ALA A 217 4.48 2.07 -13.98
CA ALA A 217 5.27 1.14 -13.18
C ALA A 217 6.48 1.84 -12.54
N LYS A 218 7.22 2.64 -13.31
CA LYS A 218 8.34 3.46 -12.78
C LYS A 218 7.86 4.46 -11.72
N LYS A 219 6.73 5.13 -11.95
CA LYS A 219 6.14 6.06 -10.96
C LYS A 219 5.66 5.34 -9.71
N LEU A 220 5.07 4.14 -9.83
CA LEU A 220 4.64 3.33 -8.69
C LEU A 220 5.83 2.89 -7.84
N ALA A 221 6.92 2.44 -8.47
CA ALA A 221 8.16 2.14 -7.79
C ALA A 221 8.69 3.35 -6.99
N SER A 222 8.67 4.56 -7.57
CA SER A 222 9.07 5.78 -6.86
C SER A 222 8.16 6.18 -5.68
N LYS A 223 6.96 5.59 -5.57
CA LYS A 223 5.98 5.88 -4.52
C LYS A 223 5.97 4.85 -3.39
N GLN A 224 6.84 3.84 -3.43
CA GLN A 224 6.96 2.83 -2.38
C GLN A 224 7.11 3.44 -0.97
N ASP A 225 7.97 4.45 -0.80
CA ASP A 225 8.13 5.16 0.48
C ASP A 225 6.86 5.88 0.95
N LYS A 226 6.05 6.35 -0.02
CA LYS A 226 4.77 6.99 0.31
C LYS A 226 3.74 5.94 0.74
N LEU A 227 3.74 4.76 0.11
CA LEU A 227 2.92 3.62 0.52
C LEU A 227 3.24 3.20 1.96
N VAL A 228 4.52 3.00 2.30
CA VAL A 228 4.94 2.60 3.66
C VAL A 228 4.47 3.63 4.70
N ARG A 229 4.66 4.92 4.42
CA ARG A 229 4.19 6.00 5.31
C ARG A 229 2.67 6.02 5.46
N ALA A 230 1.93 5.82 4.38
CA ALA A 230 0.47 5.78 4.41
C ALA A 230 -0.05 4.56 5.19
N ALA A 231 0.56 3.39 4.99
CA ALA A 231 0.23 2.17 5.70
C ALA A 231 0.50 2.30 7.20
N ASN A 232 1.68 2.78 7.60
CA ASN A 232 2.00 3.05 9.01
C ASN A 232 1.07 4.10 9.64
N LYS A 233 0.67 5.13 8.89
CA LYS A 233 -0.30 6.12 9.37
C LYS A 233 -1.69 5.51 9.60
N ALA A 234 -2.12 4.62 8.71
CA ALA A 234 -3.41 3.92 8.84
C ALA A 234 -3.38 2.97 10.05
N ILE A 235 -2.32 2.19 10.20
CA ILE A 235 -2.10 1.32 11.36
C ILE A 235 -2.07 2.13 12.67
N GLY A 236 -1.37 3.26 12.69
CA GLY A 236 -1.29 4.13 13.87
C GLY A 236 -2.66 4.64 14.32
N LYS A 237 -3.53 5.03 13.37
CA LYS A 237 -4.91 5.43 13.70
C LYS A 237 -5.73 4.31 14.33
N GLU A 238 -5.64 3.10 13.80
CA GLU A 238 -6.38 1.94 14.33
C GLU A 238 -5.85 1.46 15.69
N LEU A 239 -4.56 1.66 15.95
CA LEU A 239 -3.96 1.45 17.28
C LEU A 239 -4.48 2.50 18.29
N GLU A 240 -4.59 3.76 17.89
CA GLU A 240 -5.15 4.85 18.71
C GLU A 240 -6.65 4.66 18.98
N ASP A 241 -7.40 4.20 17.98
CA ASP A 241 -8.84 3.90 18.10
C ASP A 241 -9.11 2.64 18.95
N GLY A 242 -8.06 1.89 19.32
CA GLY A 242 -8.12 0.74 20.23
C GLY A 242 -8.60 -0.56 19.58
N THR A 243 -8.85 -0.56 18.27
CA THR A 243 -9.28 -1.73 17.48
C THR A 243 -8.19 -2.80 17.39
N LEU A 244 -6.92 -2.39 17.40
CA LEU A 244 -5.75 -3.28 17.33
C LEU A 244 -5.22 -3.73 18.71
N LYS A 245 -6.04 -3.69 19.77
CA LYS A 245 -5.75 -4.48 20.97
C LYS A 245 -6.07 -5.94 20.69
N LEU A 246 -5.12 -6.62 20.05
CA LEU A 246 -5.17 -8.05 19.77
C LEU A 246 -5.13 -8.83 21.09
N ASP A 247 -6.28 -8.96 21.75
CA ASP A 247 -6.41 -9.77 22.95
C ASP A 247 -6.40 -11.25 22.54
N LEU A 248 -5.18 -11.82 22.43
CA LEU A 248 -4.94 -13.25 22.22
C LEU A 248 -5.78 -14.12 23.16
N VAL A 249 -6.07 -13.66 24.38
CA VAL A 249 -6.85 -14.39 25.37
C VAL A 249 -8.33 -14.49 24.94
N SER A 250 -8.88 -13.45 24.31
CA SER A 250 -10.26 -13.45 23.81
C SER A 250 -10.45 -14.42 22.63
N PHE A 251 -9.47 -14.50 21.71
CA PHE A 251 -9.51 -15.39 20.56
C PHE A 251 -9.23 -16.85 20.94
N LEU A 252 -8.26 -17.11 21.83
CA LEU A 252 -7.99 -18.46 22.36
C LEU A 252 -9.20 -19.02 23.14
N ARG A 253 -9.91 -18.18 23.91
CA ARG A 253 -11.17 -18.59 24.57
C ARG A 253 -12.29 -18.93 23.59
N GLN A 254 -12.28 -18.35 22.39
CA GLN A 254 -13.30 -18.58 21.38
C GLN A 254 -13.07 -19.92 20.64
N GLN A 255 -11.81 -20.34 20.47
CA GLN A 255 -11.45 -21.66 19.93
C GLN A 255 -11.67 -22.80 20.92
N ILE A 256 -11.42 -22.60 22.21
CA ILE A 256 -11.63 -23.65 23.24
C ILE A 256 -13.13 -23.95 23.49
N LYS A 257 -14.04 -23.09 23.02
CA LYS A 257 -15.50 -23.29 23.12
C LYS A 257 -16.15 -23.91 21.88
N LYS A 258 -15.39 -24.23 20.83
CA LYS A 258 -15.85 -25.05 19.69
C LYS A 258 -15.31 -26.47 19.83
#